data_AF-E0E1T0-F1
#
_entry.id   AF-E0E1T0-F1
#
_cell.length_a   1.000
_cell.length_b   1.000
_cell.length_c   1.000
_cell.angle_alpha   90.00
_cell.angle_beta   90.00
_cell.angle_gamma   90.00
#
_symmetry.space_group_name_H-M   'P 1'
#
loop_
_entity.id
_entity.type
_entity.pdbx_description
1 polymer ?
#
loop_
_entity_poly.entity_id
_entity_poly.type
_entity_poly.pdbx_seq_one_letter_code
_entity_poly.pdbx_strand_id
1 'polypeptide(L)'
;MSKVKKDKIEAQGFSIEVYTEDYMNDYISLTDIAKYKNEDDPRFVIQNWMRNRNTLEFIGLWEILNNENFNRVQFDTFKMEAGLNRFTMTPQK
;
A
#
# COMPACT_ATOMS: atom_id res chain seq x y z
N MET A 1 1.07 -13.50 -17.11
CA MET A 1 2.55 -13.53 -16.99
C MET A 1 2.89 -14.07 -15.62
N SER A 2 3.92 -14.90 -15.50
CA SER A 2 4.31 -15.54 -14.24
C SER A 2 5.05 -14.52 -13.37
N LYS A 3 4.54 -14.17 -12.18
CA LYS A 3 5.27 -13.31 -11.24
C LYS A 3 6.54 -14.02 -10.79
N VAL A 4 7.70 -13.44 -11.08
CA VAL A 4 8.99 -14.01 -10.69
C VAL A 4 9.41 -13.36 -9.37
N LYS A 5 9.79 -14.18 -8.38
CA LYS A 5 10.41 -13.66 -7.15
C LYS A 5 11.81 -13.17 -7.50
N LYS A 6 12.07 -11.88 -7.29
CA LYS A 6 13.34 -11.23 -7.63
C LYS A 6 14.29 -11.22 -6.44
N ASP A 7 13.83 -10.70 -5.30
CA ASP A 7 14.67 -10.46 -4.13
C ASP A 7 13.84 -10.42 -2.83
N LYS A 8 14.52 -10.24 -1.68
CA LYS A 8 13.91 -10.03 -0.37
C LYS A 8 14.50 -8.80 0.31
N ILE A 9 13.63 -7.96 0.85
CA ILE A 9 13.99 -6.80 1.65
C ILE A 9 13.77 -7.14 3.12
N GLU A 10 14.79 -6.94 3.96
CA GLU A 10 14.65 -7.05 5.42
C GLU A 10 14.36 -5.67 6.02
N ALA A 11 13.19 -5.51 6.64
CA ALA A 11 12.79 -4.26 7.28
C ALA A 11 12.23 -4.56 8.68
N GLN A 12 12.84 -3.97 9.71
CA GLN A 12 12.44 -4.17 11.11
C GLN A 12 12.32 -5.65 11.55
N GLY A 13 13.13 -6.55 10.96
CA GLY A 13 13.10 -7.98 11.24
C GLY A 13 12.04 -8.77 10.46
N PHE A 14 11.37 -8.13 9.50
CA PHE A 14 10.43 -8.78 8.58
C PHE A 14 11.01 -8.87 7.17
N SER A 15 10.89 -10.07 6.60
CA SER A 15 11.28 -10.37 5.23
C SER A 15 10.14 -10.05 4.27
N ILE A 16 10.34 -9.08 3.40
CA ILE A 16 9.37 -8.60 2.42
C ILE A 16 9.80 -9.07 1.04
N GLU A 17 8.92 -9.81 0.34
CA GLU A 17 9.24 -10.31 -0.99
C GLU A 17 9.10 -9.22 -2.06
N VAL A 18 10.10 -9.15 -2.95
CA VAL A 18 10.10 -8.31 -4.14
C VAL A 18 9.82 -9.18 -5.36
N TYR A 19 8.79 -8.81 -6.10
CA TYR A 19 8.34 -9.49 -7.30
C TYR A 19 8.70 -8.65 -8.53
N THR A 20 8.96 -9.31 -9.64
CA THR A 20 9.12 -8.65 -10.93
C THR A 20 8.41 -9.44 -12.03
N GLU A 21 7.97 -8.72 -13.06
CA GLU A 21 7.38 -9.33 -14.26
C GLU A 21 8.32 -9.21 -15.46
N ASP A 22 9.13 -8.16 -15.52
CA ASP A 22 9.98 -7.77 -16.66
C ASP A 22 11.40 -7.32 -16.26
N TYR A 23 11.79 -7.48 -14.99
CA TYR A 23 13.04 -6.97 -14.38
C TYR A 23 13.22 -5.44 -14.44
N MET A 24 12.23 -4.70 -14.95
CA MET A 24 12.20 -3.24 -15.02
C MET A 24 11.29 -2.67 -13.95
N ASN A 25 10.14 -3.32 -13.72
CA ASN A 25 9.15 -2.95 -12.73
C ASN A 25 9.22 -3.94 -11.56
N ASP A 26 9.63 -3.43 -10.40
CA ASP A 26 9.69 -4.19 -9.16
C ASP A 26 8.49 -3.84 -8.29
N TYR A 27 7.87 -4.87 -7.73
CA TYR A 27 6.70 -4.77 -6.88
C TYR A 27 7.03 -5.30 -5.49
N ILE A 28 6.64 -4.55 -4.47
CA ILE A 28 6.85 -4.94 -3.07
C ILE A 28 5.57 -5.62 -2.54
N SER A 29 5.72 -6.74 -1.83
CA SER A 29 4.62 -7.49 -1.22
C SER A 29 3.95 -6.73 -0.07
N LEU A 30 2.79 -6.13 -0.32
CA LEU A 30 1.99 -5.48 0.73
C LEU A 30 1.51 -6.46 1.80
N THR A 31 1.29 -7.72 1.43
CA THR A 31 0.89 -8.78 2.38
C THR A 31 1.99 -9.06 3.39
N ASP A 32 3.25 -9.08 2.97
CA ASP A 32 4.36 -9.31 3.90
C ASP A 32 4.56 -8.10 4.82
N ILE A 33 4.34 -6.88 4.33
CA ILE A 33 4.31 -5.68 5.16
C ILE A 33 3.14 -5.74 6.16
N ALA A 34 1.98 -6.21 5.76
CA ALA A 34 0.80 -6.28 6.62
C ALA A 34 0.93 -7.30 7.76
N LYS A 35 1.68 -8.39 7.54
CA LYS A 35 1.97 -9.39 8.58
C LYS A 35 2.69 -8.80 9.80
N TYR A 36 3.46 -7.71 9.62
CA TYR A 36 4.05 -6.97 10.74
C TYR A 36 3.01 -6.54 11.78
N LYS A 37 1.82 -6.12 11.32
CA LYS A 37 0.79 -5.59 12.20
C LYS A 37 -0.21 -6.67 12.66
N ASN A 38 -0.49 -7.64 11.81
CA ASN A 38 -1.33 -8.79 12.14
C ASN A 38 -0.94 -9.96 11.23
N GLU A 39 -0.27 -10.96 11.80
CA GLU A 39 0.18 -12.15 11.07
C GLU A 39 -0.98 -13.08 10.70
N ASP A 40 -2.01 -13.17 11.56
CA ASP A 40 -3.15 -14.07 11.40
C ASP A 40 -4.13 -13.59 10.31
N ASP A 41 -4.36 -12.28 10.20
CA ASP A 41 -5.21 -11.69 9.16
C ASP A 41 -4.64 -10.40 8.54
N PRO A 42 -3.57 -10.52 7.72
CA PRO A 42 -2.97 -9.38 7.03
C PRO A 42 -3.96 -8.71 6.05
N ARG A 43 -4.99 -9.44 5.57
CA ARG A 43 -6.00 -8.89 4.66
C ARG A 43 -6.84 -7.81 5.33
N PHE A 44 -7.16 -7.96 6.61
CA PHE A 44 -7.90 -6.96 7.37
C PHE A 44 -7.08 -5.68 7.54
N VAL A 45 -5.78 -5.81 7.79
CA VAL A 45 -4.85 -4.66 7.87
C VAL A 45 -4.81 -3.91 6.55
N ILE A 46 -4.64 -4.63 5.43
CA ILE A 46 -4.66 -4.04 4.08
C ILE A 46 -5.99 -3.36 3.80
N GLN A 47 -7.11 -4.01 4.13
CA GLN A 47 -8.43 -3.41 3.94
C GLN A 47 -8.57 -2.09 4.72
N ASN A 48 -8.09 -2.03 5.96
CA ASN A 48 -8.13 -0.80 6.75
C ASN A 48 -7.24 0.29 6.19
N TRP A 49 -6.06 -0.04 5.67
CA TRP A 49 -5.18 0.89 4.96
C TRP A 49 -5.86 1.45 3.71
N MET A 50 -6.46 0.59 2.89
CA MET A 50 -7.11 0.99 1.64
C MET A 50 -8.42 1.79 1.86
N ARG A 51 -9.06 1.67 3.03
CA ARG A 51 -10.23 2.49 3.39
C ARG A 51 -9.86 3.93 3.80
N ASN A 52 -8.62 4.13 4.23
CA ASN A 52 -8.16 5.40 4.77
C ASN A 52 -7.73 6.33 3.64
N ARG A 53 -8.42 7.46 3.48
CA ARG A 53 -8.10 8.43 2.43
C ARG A 53 -6.66 8.98 2.53
N ASN A 54 -6.10 9.15 3.72
CA ASN A 54 -4.72 9.62 3.87
C ASN A 54 -3.72 8.60 3.30
N THR A 55 -3.99 7.31 3.50
CA THR A 55 -3.16 6.23 2.96
C THR A 55 -3.28 6.17 1.45
N LEU A 56 -4.49 6.29 0.90
CA LEU A 56 -4.68 6.38 -0.54
C LEU A 56 -3.98 7.62 -1.13
N GLU A 57 -4.10 8.79 -0.51
CA GLU A 57 -3.41 10.00 -0.98
C GLU A 57 -1.90 9.82 -1.06
N PHE A 58 -1.29 9.17 -0.05
CA PHE A 58 0.12 8.84 -0.07
C PHE A 58 0.49 7.87 -1.20
N ILE A 59 -0.25 6.77 -1.36
CA ILE A 59 -0.02 5.79 -2.42
C ILE A 59 -0.20 6.43 -3.80
N GLY A 60 -1.26 7.21 -3.98
CA GLY A 60 -1.55 7.91 -5.22
C GLY A 60 -0.47 8.92 -5.61
N LEU A 61 0.07 9.65 -4.64
CA LEU A 61 1.21 10.54 -4.89
C LEU A 61 2.44 9.75 -5.34
N TRP A 62 2.74 8.64 -4.66
CA TRP A 62 3.85 7.78 -5.03
C TRP A 62 3.68 7.22 -6.45
N GLU A 63 2.49 6.74 -6.81
CA GLU A 63 2.17 6.26 -8.15
C GLU A 63 2.31 7.38 -9.20
N ILE A 64 1.82 8.59 -8.91
CA ILE A 64 1.97 9.74 -9.82
C ILE A 64 3.45 10.06 -10.11
N LEU A 65 4.33 9.88 -9.12
CA LEU A 65 5.76 10.17 -9.23
C LEU A 65 6.56 9.06 -9.92
N ASN A 66 6.16 7.79 -9.75
CA ASN A 66 6.97 6.64 -10.16
C ASN A 66 6.35 5.82 -11.31
N ASN A 67 5.09 6.06 -11.66
CA ASN A 67 4.38 5.32 -12.69
C ASN A 67 3.84 6.28 -13.77
N GLU A 68 4.57 6.39 -14.88
CA GLU A 68 4.25 7.30 -15.99
C GLU A 68 2.85 7.03 -16.60
N ASN A 69 2.40 5.78 -16.58
CA ASN A 69 1.12 5.35 -17.15
C ASN A 69 -0.04 5.35 -16.13
N PHE A 70 0.15 5.96 -14.97
CA PHE A 70 -0.84 5.93 -13.90
C PHE A 70 -2.14 6.64 -14.28
N ASN A 71 -3.27 5.95 -14.12
CA ASN A 71 -4.60 6.48 -14.41
C ASN A 71 -5.11 7.38 -13.27
N ARG A 72 -4.66 8.62 -13.28
CA ARG A 72 -5.01 9.65 -12.27
C ARG A 72 -6.52 9.89 -12.15
N VAL A 73 -7.24 9.85 -13.27
CA VAL A 73 -8.68 10.16 -13.31
C VAL A 73 -9.50 9.09 -12.58
N GLN A 74 -9.23 7.81 -12.85
CA GLN A 74 -9.89 6.73 -12.12
C GLN A 74 -9.49 6.74 -10.65
N PHE A 75 -8.20 6.95 -10.37
CA PHE A 75 -7.70 7.00 -9.01
C PHE A 75 -8.38 8.10 -8.16
N ASP A 76 -8.57 9.28 -8.73
CA ASP A 76 -9.27 10.38 -8.04
C ASP A 76 -10.72 10.02 -7.69
N THR A 77 -11.40 9.22 -8.52
CA THR A 77 -12.75 8.73 -8.23
C THR A 77 -12.74 7.84 -6.98
N PHE A 78 -11.84 6.85 -6.92
CA PHE A 78 -11.69 5.97 -5.75
C PHE A 78 -11.28 6.74 -4.49
N LYS A 79 -10.40 7.73 -4.63
CA LYS A 79 -9.95 8.59 -3.52
C LYS A 79 -11.12 9.40 -2.92
N MET A 80 -12.05 9.87 -3.76
CA MET A 80 -13.23 10.60 -3.28
C MET A 80 -14.24 9.71 -2.55
N GLU A 81 -14.34 8.43 -2.93
CA GLU A 81 -15.20 7.44 -2.27
C GLU A 81 -14.64 6.96 -0.93
N ALA A 82 -13.33 7.15 -0.69
CA ALA A 82 -12.69 6.76 0.54
C ALA A 82 -13.03 7.69 1.71
N GLY A 83 -13.21 7.08 2.89
CA GLY A 83 -13.54 7.81 4.11
C GLY A 83 -12.38 8.70 4.58
N LEU A 84 -12.68 9.99 4.82
CA LEU A 84 -11.79 10.86 5.59
C LEU A 84 -11.78 10.40 7.06
N ASN A 85 -10.59 10.25 7.64
CA ASN A 85 -10.44 10.07 9.09
C ASN A 85 -10.93 11.33 9.82
N ARG A 86 -12.20 11.38 10.22
CA ARG A 86 -12.77 12.52 10.98
C ARG A 86 -12.66 12.35 12.50
N PHE A 87 -11.63 11.67 13.00
CA PHE A 87 -11.41 11.61 14.44
C PHE A 87 -10.56 12.80 14.87
N THR A 88 -11.22 13.85 15.36
CA THR A 88 -10.56 14.90 16.15
C THR A 88 -10.32 14.32 17.55
N MET A 89 -9.08 13.91 17.85
CA MET A 89 -8.72 13.57 19.22
C MET A 89 -8.76 14.85 20.07
N THR A 90 -9.66 14.89 21.05
CA THR A 90 -9.64 15.93 22.08
C THR A 90 -8.49 15.61 23.03
N PRO A 91 -7.66 16.59 23.45
CA PRO A 91 -6.62 16.34 24.44
C PRO A 91 -7.28 15.83 25.73
N GLN A 92 -6.88 14.65 26.20
CA GLN A 92 -7.17 14.27 27.59
C GLN A 92 -6.18 14.98 28.50
N LYS A 93 -6.71 15.54 29.59
CA LYS A 93 -5.95 16.14 30.68
C LYS A 93 -5.25 15.07 31.51
#